data_AF-A0A969PYR3-F1
#
_entry.id   AF-A0A969PYR3-F1
#
_cell.length_a   1.000
_cell.length_b   1.000
_cell.length_c   1.000
_cell.angle_alpha   90.00
_cell.angle_beta   90.00
_cell.angle_gamma   90.00
#
_symmetry.space_group_name_H-M   'P 1'
#
loop_
_entity.id
_entity.type
_entity.pdbx_description
1 polymer ?
#
loop_
_entity_poly.entity_id
_entity_poly.type
_entity_poly.pdbx_seq_one_letter_code
_entity_poly.pdbx_strand_id
1 'polypeptide(L)'
;MPKTPHPAPKPAAAKPAAAKPAAGKPAAGKPAAGKPAAPDRGIVARPNAFPWPPVLLVASIAGAFALQLFVPLPWVPSPIQELLTLFGLVLVGIALAIDITSVLTLRRAQTTFLPHRGTAHLVTSGPFSFSRNPIYLGNVILLFGLGLAFGNPWFWPLALVDGALTQRLAILREEQHLQAKFPAAFLAYKRKVRRWI
;
A
#
# COMPACT_ATOMS: atom_id res chain seq x y z
N MET A 1 -3.84 49.89 -65.34
CA MET A 1 -3.80 49.97 -63.86
C MET A 1 -5.19 50.39 -63.40
N PRO A 2 -5.98 49.52 -62.73
CA PRO A 2 -5.94 49.36 -61.27
C PRO A 2 -6.29 47.93 -60.76
N LYS A 3 -6.16 47.72 -59.44
CA LYS A 3 -6.25 46.47 -58.67
C LYS A 3 -7.68 46.14 -58.15
N THR A 4 -7.96 44.83 -57.96
CA THR A 4 -8.84 44.16 -56.94
C THR A 4 -10.35 44.46 -56.92
N PRO A 5 -11.26 43.68 -56.27
CA PRO A 5 -11.19 42.36 -55.57
C PRO A 5 -12.36 41.36 -55.91
N HIS A 6 -12.35 40.19 -55.23
CA HIS A 6 -13.41 39.18 -54.88
C HIS A 6 -14.86 39.71 -54.73
N PRO A 7 -15.97 38.92 -54.59
CA PRO A 7 -16.15 37.46 -54.33
C PRO A 7 -17.34 36.76 -55.09
N ALA A 8 -17.66 35.51 -54.71
CA ALA A 8 -18.74 34.63 -55.21
C ALA A 8 -20.20 35.13 -55.04
N PRO A 9 -21.20 34.47 -55.66
CA PRO A 9 -22.20 33.75 -54.83
C PRO A 9 -22.86 32.47 -55.42
N LYS A 10 -23.48 31.72 -54.47
CA LYS A 10 -24.43 30.58 -54.57
C LYS A 10 -25.66 30.83 -55.47
N PRO A 11 -26.43 29.78 -55.87
CA PRO A 11 -27.69 29.39 -55.18
C PRO A 11 -27.96 27.86 -55.26
N ALA A 12 -29.01 27.22 -54.76
CA ALA A 12 -29.98 27.37 -53.67
C ALA A 12 -30.72 26.01 -53.56
N ALA A 13 -31.39 25.76 -52.43
CA ALA A 13 -31.94 24.47 -52.00
C ALA A 13 -33.34 24.13 -52.59
N ALA A 14 -33.70 22.83 -52.53
CA ALA A 14 -35.08 22.34 -52.39
C ALA A 14 -35.09 21.00 -51.62
N LYS A 15 -36.16 20.72 -50.87
CA LYS A 15 -36.33 19.78 -49.73
C LYS A 15 -37.59 18.88 -49.99
N PRO A 16 -38.11 18.08 -49.03
CA PRO A 16 -37.83 16.66 -48.68
C PRO A 16 -38.99 15.66 -48.96
N ALA A 17 -38.76 14.35 -48.79
CA ALA A 17 -39.81 13.39 -48.38
C ALA A 17 -39.21 12.15 -47.69
N ALA A 18 -39.87 11.69 -46.62
CA ALA A 18 -39.45 10.58 -45.76
C ALA A 18 -40.19 9.28 -46.10
N ALA A 19 -39.50 8.14 -46.03
CA ALA A 19 -40.06 6.84 -45.66
C ALA A 19 -38.93 5.88 -45.25
N LYS A 20 -39.16 5.10 -44.19
CA LYS A 20 -38.29 4.08 -43.56
C LYS A 20 -39.03 2.71 -43.69
N PRO A 21 -38.50 1.57 -43.19
CA PRO A 21 -37.30 0.79 -43.51
C PRO A 21 -37.65 -0.60 -44.14
N ALA A 22 -36.66 -1.31 -44.70
CA ALA A 22 -36.68 -2.77 -44.73
C ALA A 22 -35.26 -3.36 -44.63
N ALA A 23 -35.17 -4.47 -43.91
CA ALA A 23 -33.98 -5.14 -43.41
C ALA A 23 -33.09 -5.78 -44.49
N GLY A 24 -31.82 -6.01 -44.14
CA GLY A 24 -30.98 -7.00 -44.82
C GLY A 24 -29.51 -6.63 -44.91
N LYS A 25 -28.74 -6.76 -43.82
CA LYS A 25 -27.27 -6.74 -43.87
C LYS A 25 -26.76 -8.18 -43.76
N PRO A 26 -25.98 -8.72 -44.71
CA PRO A 26 -25.37 -10.03 -44.56
C PRO A 26 -24.26 -10.01 -43.52
N ALA A 27 -24.21 -11.06 -42.70
CA ALA A 27 -23.24 -11.27 -41.64
C ALA A 27 -21.81 -11.39 -42.20
N ALA A 28 -20.94 -10.45 -41.79
CA ALA A 28 -19.50 -10.61 -41.89
C ALA A 28 -19.02 -11.41 -40.67
N GLY A 29 -18.27 -12.47 -40.94
CA GLY A 29 -17.90 -13.52 -39.98
C GLY A 29 -17.17 -13.03 -38.73
N LYS A 30 -17.48 -13.70 -37.61
CA LYS A 30 -16.69 -13.69 -36.38
C LYS A 30 -15.23 -14.02 -36.69
N PRO A 31 -14.24 -13.27 -36.19
CA PRO A 31 -12.89 -13.78 -36.07
C PRO A 31 -12.94 -15.03 -35.18
N ALA A 32 -12.34 -16.11 -35.67
CA ALA A 32 -12.19 -17.35 -34.94
C ALA A 32 -11.63 -17.07 -33.54
N ALA A 33 -12.35 -17.53 -32.52
CA ALA A 33 -11.90 -17.47 -31.14
C ALA A 33 -10.59 -18.26 -31.03
N GLY A 34 -9.47 -17.54 -31.03
CA GLY A 34 -8.21 -18.08 -30.56
C GLY A 34 -8.46 -18.67 -29.18
N LYS A 35 -8.03 -19.93 -28.99
CA LYS A 35 -7.98 -20.58 -27.67
C LYS A 35 -7.57 -19.55 -26.61
N PRO A 36 -8.23 -19.46 -25.45
CA PRO A 36 -7.69 -18.70 -24.34
C PRO A 36 -6.26 -19.16 -24.12
N ALA A 37 -5.31 -18.24 -24.18
CA ALA A 37 -3.95 -18.52 -23.77
C ALA A 37 -4.01 -19.19 -22.40
N ALA A 38 -3.32 -20.31 -22.25
CA ALA A 38 -3.24 -21.03 -20.98
C ALA A 38 -2.92 -20.02 -19.86
N PRO A 39 -3.56 -20.13 -18.67
CA PRO A 39 -3.27 -19.21 -17.58
C PRO A 39 -1.78 -19.20 -17.33
N ASP A 40 -1.19 -18.01 -17.37
CA ASP A 40 0.22 -17.76 -17.08
C ASP A 40 0.56 -18.43 -15.74
N ARG A 41 1.26 -19.57 -15.80
CA ARG A 41 1.64 -20.38 -14.62
C ARG A 41 2.83 -19.77 -13.88
N GLY A 42 2.92 -18.44 -13.85
CA GLY A 42 3.98 -17.67 -13.21
C GLY A 42 3.52 -16.80 -12.04
N ILE A 43 2.24 -16.87 -11.64
CA ILE A 43 1.77 -16.11 -10.46
C ILE A 43 2.27 -16.83 -9.21
N VAL A 44 3.45 -16.42 -8.73
CA VAL A 44 3.96 -16.79 -7.40
C VAL A 44 2.84 -16.53 -6.40
N ALA A 45 2.34 -17.60 -5.77
CA ALA A 45 1.23 -17.55 -4.83
C ALA A 45 1.47 -16.49 -3.74
N ARG A 46 0.37 -15.95 -3.19
CA ARG A 46 0.39 -14.85 -2.21
C ARG A 46 1.41 -15.16 -1.09
N PRO A 47 2.34 -14.25 -0.77
CA PRO A 47 3.31 -14.49 0.30
C PRO A 47 2.64 -14.68 1.66
N ASN A 48 1.49 -14.02 1.88
CA ASN A 48 0.64 -14.20 3.06
C ASN A 48 -0.82 -14.35 2.66
N ALA A 49 -1.46 -15.43 3.13
CA ALA A 49 -2.90 -15.66 2.96
C ALA A 49 -3.74 -14.95 4.04
N PHE A 50 -3.13 -14.64 5.19
CA PHE A 50 -3.78 -14.04 6.35
C PHE A 50 -3.14 -12.67 6.67
N PRO A 51 -3.92 -11.66 7.09
CA PRO A 51 -3.42 -10.33 7.41
C PRO A 51 -2.72 -10.31 8.78
N TRP A 52 -1.60 -11.02 8.90
CA TRP A 52 -0.83 -11.12 10.14
C TRP A 52 -0.49 -9.75 10.76
N PRO A 53 0.03 -8.75 10.03
CA PRO A 53 0.54 -7.55 10.69
C PRO A 53 -0.55 -6.70 11.38
N PRO A 54 -1.70 -6.38 10.75
CA PRO A 54 -2.78 -5.68 11.46
C PRO A 54 -3.34 -6.48 12.63
N VAL A 55 -3.41 -7.80 12.51
CA VAL A 55 -3.92 -8.68 13.58
C VAL A 55 -2.97 -8.68 14.78
N LEU A 56 -1.67 -8.81 14.54
CA LEU A 56 -0.65 -8.77 15.60
C LEU A 56 -0.64 -7.41 16.31
N LEU A 57 -0.74 -6.31 15.55
CA LEU A 57 -0.79 -4.97 16.13
C LEU A 57 -2.01 -4.80 17.05
N VAL A 58 -3.21 -5.12 16.55
CA VAL A 58 -4.45 -5.01 17.34
C VAL A 58 -4.41 -5.93 18.55
N ALA A 59 -3.93 -7.16 18.39
CA ALA A 59 -3.78 -8.11 19.49
C ALA A 59 -2.78 -7.59 20.55
N SER A 60 -1.70 -6.95 20.14
CA SER A 60 -0.71 -6.35 21.05
C SER A 60 -1.30 -5.16 21.82
N ILE A 61 -2.05 -4.28 21.16
CA ILE A 61 -2.73 -3.16 21.82
C ILE A 61 -3.77 -3.68 22.83
N ALA A 62 -4.65 -4.59 22.40
CA ALA A 62 -5.67 -5.16 23.27
C ALA A 62 -5.06 -5.95 24.43
N GLY A 63 -4.00 -6.72 24.16
CA GLY A 63 -3.24 -7.47 25.15
C GLY A 63 -2.59 -6.56 26.19
N ALA A 64 -2.00 -5.43 25.78
CA ALA A 64 -1.39 -4.48 26.71
C ALA A 64 -2.43 -3.88 27.67
N PHE A 65 -3.61 -3.51 27.16
CA PHE A 65 -4.69 -3.02 28.02
C PHE A 65 -5.24 -4.11 28.93
N ALA A 66 -5.49 -5.31 28.41
CA ALA A 66 -5.95 -6.44 29.21
C ALA A 66 -4.95 -6.78 30.33
N LEU A 67 -3.66 -6.86 30.01
CA LEU A 67 -2.61 -7.12 31.01
C LEU A 67 -2.56 -6.02 32.07
N GLN A 68 -2.71 -4.75 31.70
CA GLN A 68 -2.75 -3.67 32.69
C GLN A 68 -4.01 -3.72 33.57
N LEU A 69 -5.14 -4.22 33.05
CA LEU A 69 -6.36 -4.42 33.83
C LEU A 69 -6.24 -5.57 34.83
N PHE A 70 -5.62 -6.69 34.43
CA PHE A 70 -5.49 -7.89 35.29
C PHE A 70 -4.24 -7.89 36.18
N VAL A 71 -3.15 -7.28 35.70
CA VAL A 71 -1.84 -7.19 36.36
C VAL A 71 -1.35 -5.75 36.22
N PRO A 72 -1.89 -4.80 37.02
CA PRO A 72 -1.53 -3.40 36.91
C PRO A 72 -0.08 -3.20 37.31
N LEU A 73 0.73 -2.74 36.36
CA LEU A 73 2.09 -2.34 36.65
C LEU A 73 2.11 -0.87 37.11
N PRO A 74 2.92 -0.53 38.13
CA PRO A 74 3.08 0.85 38.55
C PRO A 74 3.70 1.67 37.43
N TRP A 75 3.28 2.94 37.36
CA TRP A 75 3.83 3.90 36.41
C TRP A 75 4.47 5.08 37.14
N VAL A 76 5.18 5.91 36.38
CA VAL A 76 5.86 7.11 36.86
C VAL A 76 4.83 8.16 37.32
N PRO A 77 5.03 8.80 38.48
CA PRO A 77 4.13 9.86 38.97
C PRO A 77 4.30 11.19 38.23
N SER A 78 3.32 12.10 38.41
CA SER A 78 3.41 13.50 37.97
C SER A 78 4.54 14.24 38.71
N PRO A 79 5.27 15.18 38.05
CA PRO A 79 5.01 15.74 36.72
C PRO A 79 5.66 14.98 35.56
N ILE A 80 6.54 14.01 35.84
CA ILE A 80 7.27 13.27 34.80
C ILE A 80 6.30 12.52 33.87
N GLN A 81 5.19 12.01 34.43
CA GLN A 81 4.12 11.39 33.67
C GLN A 81 3.59 12.25 32.52
N GLU A 82 3.38 13.54 32.75
CA GLU A 82 2.80 14.47 31.75
C GLU A 82 3.78 14.68 30.59
N LEU A 83 5.07 14.81 30.91
CA LEU A 83 6.14 14.91 29.92
C LEU A 83 6.24 13.62 29.09
N LEU A 84 6.21 12.45 29.73
CA LEU A 84 6.22 11.17 29.04
C LEU A 84 4.99 10.97 28.17
N THR A 85 3.82 11.45 28.61
CA THR A 85 2.58 11.40 27.84
C THR A 85 2.71 12.23 26.56
N LEU A 86 3.19 13.47 26.67
CA LEU A 86 3.43 14.33 25.51
C LEU A 86 4.44 13.70 24.55
N PHE A 87 5.56 13.18 25.08
CA PHE A 87 6.55 12.49 24.27
C PHE A 87 5.96 11.26 23.57
N GLY A 88 5.13 10.48 24.27
CA GLY A 88 4.40 9.35 23.71
C GLY A 88 3.48 9.75 22.56
N LEU A 89 2.71 10.83 22.70
CA LEU A 89 1.86 11.36 21.64
C LEU A 89 2.64 11.83 20.42
N VAL A 90 3.82 12.46 20.62
CA VAL A 90 4.72 12.81 19.52
C VAL A 90 5.21 11.56 18.79
N LEU A 91 5.61 10.51 19.51
CA LEU A 91 6.00 9.23 18.89
C LEU A 91 4.86 8.58 18.12
N VAL A 92 3.63 8.60 18.65
CA VAL A 92 2.43 8.14 17.93
C VAL A 92 2.25 8.94 16.63
N GLY A 93 2.38 10.27 16.68
CA GLY A 93 2.31 11.12 15.49
C GLY A 93 3.37 10.77 14.44
N ILE A 94 4.61 10.53 14.88
CA ILE A 94 5.71 10.10 13.99
C ILE A 94 5.41 8.74 13.37
N ALA A 95 4.95 7.76 14.15
CA ALA A 95 4.60 6.43 13.67
C ALA A 95 3.50 6.49 12.60
N LEU A 96 2.42 7.23 12.87
CA LEU A 96 1.33 7.43 11.91
C LEU A 96 1.82 8.14 10.64
N ALA A 97 2.71 9.13 10.77
CA ALA A 97 3.30 9.80 9.61
C ALA A 97 4.11 8.82 8.75
N ILE A 98 4.91 7.94 9.35
CA ILE A 98 5.65 6.88 8.65
C ILE A 98 4.69 5.94 7.92
N ASP A 99 3.64 5.47 8.59
CA ASP A 99 2.67 4.54 8.00
C ASP A 99 1.90 5.17 6.84
N ILE A 100 1.35 6.38 7.06
CA ILE A 100 0.60 7.11 6.05
C ILE A 100 1.47 7.38 4.83
N THR A 101 2.68 7.91 5.03
CA THR A 101 3.60 8.21 3.90
C THR A 101 4.04 6.94 3.18
N SER A 102 4.23 5.83 3.88
CA SER A 102 4.52 4.53 3.28
C SER A 102 3.37 4.02 2.41
N VAL A 103 2.14 4.04 2.95
CA VAL A 103 0.93 3.64 2.21
C VAL A 103 0.71 4.54 0.99
N LEU A 104 0.89 5.86 1.14
CA LEU A 104 0.77 6.80 0.03
C LEU A 104 1.83 6.55 -1.05
N THR A 105 3.07 6.25 -0.66
CA THR A 105 4.17 5.95 -1.60
C THR A 105 3.85 4.71 -2.43
N LEU A 106 3.34 3.67 -1.78
CA LEU A 106 2.89 2.44 -2.43
C LEU A 106 1.69 2.66 -3.35
N ARG A 107 0.67 3.41 -2.88
CA ARG A 107 -0.50 3.78 -3.70
C ARG A 107 -0.09 4.57 -4.94
N ARG A 108 0.81 5.54 -4.81
CA ARG A 108 1.34 6.34 -5.93
C ARG A 108 2.09 5.48 -6.94
N ALA A 109 2.85 4.50 -6.47
CA ALA A 109 3.53 3.54 -7.34
C ALA A 109 2.57 2.52 -7.99
N GLN A 110 1.25 2.61 -7.76
CA GLN A 110 0.25 1.61 -8.18
C GLN A 110 0.58 0.19 -7.68
N THR A 111 1.42 0.10 -6.65
CA THR A 111 1.81 -1.14 -6.00
C THR A 111 1.13 -1.17 -4.65
N THR A 112 0.02 -1.87 -4.51
CA THR A 112 -0.52 -2.14 -3.18
C THR A 112 0.17 -3.39 -2.62
N PHE A 113 0.27 -3.52 -1.30
CA PHE A 113 0.49 -4.81 -0.63
C PHE A 113 -0.58 -5.87 -0.98
N LEU A 114 -1.59 -5.50 -1.80
CA LEU A 114 -2.59 -6.40 -2.33
C LEU A 114 -2.04 -7.17 -3.54
N PRO A 115 -2.00 -8.51 -3.48
CA PRO A 115 -1.43 -9.39 -4.50
C PRO A 115 -2.25 -9.49 -5.80
N HIS A 116 -3.14 -8.54 -6.07
CA HIS A 116 -4.10 -8.58 -7.18
C HIS A 116 -3.67 -7.74 -8.39
N ARG A 117 -2.57 -6.99 -8.26
CA ARG A 117 -1.90 -6.36 -9.39
C ARG A 117 -0.43 -6.66 -9.23
N GLY A 118 0.15 -7.42 -10.16
CA GLY A 118 1.58 -7.63 -10.17
C GLY A 118 2.26 -6.27 -10.04
N THR A 119 2.96 -6.04 -8.92
CA THR A 119 3.88 -4.91 -8.82
C THR A 119 4.77 -4.93 -10.07
N ALA A 120 4.71 -3.90 -10.91
CA ALA A 120 5.54 -3.82 -12.10
C ALA A 120 6.99 -3.51 -11.73
N HIS A 121 7.19 -2.83 -10.59
CA HIS A 121 8.49 -2.35 -10.12
C HIS A 121 8.61 -2.43 -8.59
N LEU A 122 9.85 -2.52 -8.11
CA LEU A 122 10.20 -2.48 -6.69
C LEU A 122 10.23 -1.02 -6.20
N VAL A 123 9.50 -0.71 -5.13
CA VAL A 123 9.47 0.63 -4.53
C VAL A 123 10.63 0.79 -3.55
N THR A 124 11.51 1.76 -3.80
CA THR A 124 12.70 2.02 -2.97
C THR A 124 12.85 3.49 -2.57
N SER A 125 11.80 4.31 -2.75
CA SER A 125 11.79 5.75 -2.46
C SER A 125 10.93 6.07 -1.24
N GLY A 126 11.04 7.32 -0.74
CA GLY A 126 10.30 7.75 0.45
C GLY A 126 10.72 6.94 1.68
N PRO A 127 9.77 6.52 2.54
CA PRO A 127 10.10 5.71 3.73
C PRO A 127 10.87 4.42 3.40
N PHE A 128 10.66 3.85 2.20
CA PHE A 128 11.33 2.64 1.74
C PHE A 128 12.82 2.84 1.43
N SER A 129 13.34 4.07 1.37
CA SER A 129 14.79 4.29 1.25
C SER A 129 15.52 4.15 2.59
N PHE A 130 14.81 4.25 3.72
CA PHE A 130 15.39 4.18 5.07
C PHE A 130 15.31 2.76 5.65
N SER A 131 14.16 2.11 5.47
CA SER A 131 13.92 0.74 5.88
C SER A 131 13.20 0.01 4.76
N ARG A 132 13.48 -1.30 4.58
CA ARG A 132 12.69 -2.12 3.65
C ARG A 132 11.26 -2.35 4.14
N ASN A 133 11.00 -2.11 5.42
CA ASN A 133 9.77 -2.41 6.12
C ASN A 133 9.29 -1.23 6.98
N PRO A 134 9.08 -0.03 6.39
CA PRO A 134 8.82 1.19 7.16
C PRO A 134 7.49 1.13 7.92
N ILE A 135 6.46 0.45 7.39
CA ILE A 135 5.17 0.28 8.10
C ILE A 135 5.33 -0.56 9.36
N TYR A 136 6.06 -1.68 9.27
CA TYR A 136 6.27 -2.54 10.44
C TYR A 136 7.14 -1.85 11.50
N LEU A 137 8.06 -0.98 11.08
CA LEU A 137 8.78 -0.12 11.99
C LEU A 137 7.84 0.92 12.65
N GLY A 138 6.95 1.54 11.88
CA GLY A 138 5.91 2.44 12.37
C GLY A 138 5.07 1.78 13.45
N ASN A 139 4.59 0.54 13.23
CA ASN A 139 3.84 -0.23 14.22
C ASN A 139 4.59 -0.44 15.56
N VAL A 140 5.88 -0.76 15.52
CA VAL A 140 6.69 -0.92 16.74
C VAL A 140 6.81 0.42 17.47
N ILE A 141 7.12 1.51 16.75
CA ILE A 141 7.20 2.86 17.32
C ILE A 141 5.84 3.28 17.91
N LEU A 142 4.74 2.95 17.23
CA LEU A 142 3.38 3.21 17.68
C LEU A 142 3.11 2.54 19.02
N LEU A 143 3.46 1.26 19.17
CA LEU A 143 3.28 0.54 20.44
C LEU A 143 4.12 1.17 21.57
N PHE A 144 5.37 1.55 21.31
CA PHE A 144 6.18 2.26 22.30
C PHE A 144 5.58 3.62 22.70
N GLY A 145 5.12 4.40 21.72
CA GLY A 145 4.45 5.68 21.93
C GLY A 145 3.15 5.55 22.72
N LEU A 146 2.34 4.53 22.44
CA LEU A 146 1.13 4.22 23.19
C LEU A 146 1.46 3.84 24.64
N GLY A 147 2.50 3.03 24.87
CA GLY A 147 2.93 2.70 26.23
C GLY A 147 3.27 3.94 27.06
N LEU A 148 3.92 4.93 26.44
CA LEU A 148 4.23 6.20 27.09
C LEU A 148 2.98 7.08 27.28
N ALA A 149 2.14 7.20 26.25
CA ALA A 149 0.94 8.03 26.27
C ALA A 149 -0.13 7.54 27.27
N PHE A 150 -0.26 6.23 27.45
CA PHE A 150 -1.21 5.63 28.39
C PHE A 150 -0.59 5.25 29.74
N GLY A 151 0.71 5.48 29.91
CA GLY A 151 1.43 5.06 31.10
C GLY A 151 1.35 3.55 31.36
N ASN A 152 1.44 2.75 30.30
CA ASN A 152 1.26 1.30 30.34
C ASN A 152 2.54 0.60 29.82
N PRO A 153 3.38 0.03 30.72
CA PRO A 153 4.63 -0.59 30.34
C PRO A 153 4.45 -1.90 29.56
N TRP A 154 3.28 -2.56 29.62
CA TRP A 154 3.03 -3.81 28.90
C TRP A 154 3.15 -3.66 27.37
N PHE A 155 2.96 -2.45 26.86
CA PHE A 155 3.16 -2.16 25.44
C PHE A 155 4.59 -2.45 24.95
N TRP A 156 5.61 -2.29 25.79
CA TRP A 156 7.01 -2.43 25.35
C TRP A 156 7.45 -3.87 25.10
N PRO A 157 7.26 -4.85 26.02
CA PRO A 157 7.53 -6.24 25.70
C PRO A 157 6.64 -6.75 24.56
N LEU A 158 5.37 -6.30 24.49
CA LEU A 158 4.48 -6.65 23.39
C LEU A 158 4.94 -6.06 22.06
N ALA A 159 5.52 -4.87 22.03
CA ALA A 159 6.13 -4.29 20.82
C ALA A 159 7.31 -5.13 20.30
N LEU A 160 8.14 -5.65 21.21
CA LEU A 160 9.25 -6.54 20.84
C LEU A 160 8.74 -7.87 20.29
N VAL A 161 7.72 -8.45 20.93
CA VAL A 161 7.06 -9.69 20.47
C VAL A 161 6.39 -9.46 19.11
N ASP A 162 5.65 -8.36 18.93
CA ASP A 162 5.01 -7.99 17.67
C ASP A 162 6.05 -7.87 16.55
N GLY A 163 7.13 -7.12 16.78
CA GLY A 163 8.21 -6.97 15.80
C GLY A 163 8.85 -8.30 15.41
N ALA A 164 9.09 -9.19 16.38
CA ALA A 164 9.66 -10.51 16.13
C ALA A 164 8.70 -11.43 15.35
N LEU A 165 7.41 -11.44 15.71
CA LEU A 165 6.38 -12.22 15.03
C LEU A 165 6.12 -11.68 13.62
N THR A 166 5.98 -10.37 13.45
CA THR A 166 5.83 -9.71 12.15
C THR A 166 7.03 -9.99 11.26
N GLN A 167 8.25 -10.02 11.80
CA GLN A 167 9.43 -10.42 11.04
C GLN A 167 9.29 -11.85 10.48
N ARG A 168 8.92 -12.81 11.34
CA ARG A 168 8.84 -14.23 10.96
C ARG A 168 7.65 -14.53 10.05
N LEU A 169 6.50 -13.95 10.36
CA LEU A 169 5.22 -14.28 9.74
C LEU A 169 4.90 -13.42 8.51
N ALA A 170 5.49 -12.24 8.38
CA ALA A 170 5.26 -11.35 7.23
C ALA A 170 6.54 -11.01 6.48
N ILE A 171 7.49 -10.34 7.13
CA ILE A 171 8.65 -9.75 6.44
C ILE A 171 9.43 -10.81 5.65
N LEU A 172 9.77 -11.94 6.27
CA LEU A 172 10.56 -12.97 5.59
C LEU A 172 9.86 -13.53 4.34
N ARG A 173 8.54 -13.74 4.41
CA ARG A 173 7.75 -14.26 3.29
C ARG A 173 7.62 -13.24 2.17
N GLU A 174 7.40 -11.98 2.52
CA GLU A 174 7.35 -10.87 1.57
C GLU A 174 8.70 -10.67 0.86
N GLU A 175 9.81 -10.70 1.60
CA GLU A 175 11.14 -10.58 1.02
C GLU A 175 11.48 -11.76 0.09
N GLN A 176 11.10 -12.99 0.45
CA GLN A 176 11.29 -14.16 -0.43
C GLN A 176 10.50 -14.01 -1.73
N HIS A 177 9.26 -13.55 -1.64
CA HIS A 177 8.43 -13.28 -2.82
C HIS A 177 9.02 -12.17 -3.69
N LEU A 178 9.48 -11.06 -3.09
CA LEU A 178 10.14 -9.98 -3.82
C LEU A 178 11.46 -10.42 -4.46
N GLN A 179 12.23 -11.27 -3.77
CA GLN A 179 13.47 -11.83 -4.31
C GLN A 179 13.21 -12.76 -5.50
N ALA A 180 12.16 -13.59 -5.44
CA ALA A 180 11.77 -14.45 -6.55
C ALA A 180 11.29 -13.63 -7.77
N LYS A 181 10.57 -12.53 -7.52
CA LYS A 181 10.00 -11.69 -8.57
C LYS A 181 11.00 -10.70 -9.19
N PHE A 182 11.94 -10.18 -8.40
CA PHE A 182 12.89 -9.14 -8.81
C PHE A 182 14.32 -9.45 -8.33
N PRO A 183 14.95 -10.57 -8.75
CA PRO A 183 16.18 -11.06 -8.13
C PRO A 183 17.34 -10.03 -8.14
N ALA A 184 17.66 -9.44 -9.29
CA ALA A 184 18.75 -8.48 -9.41
C ALA A 184 18.44 -7.14 -8.70
N ALA A 185 17.24 -6.59 -8.92
CA ALA A 185 16.83 -5.31 -8.34
C ALA A 185 16.68 -5.39 -6.82
N PHE A 186 16.11 -6.48 -6.30
CA PHE A 186 15.97 -6.69 -4.87
C PHE A 186 17.33 -6.92 -4.19
N LEU A 187 18.25 -7.64 -4.83
CA LEU A 187 19.61 -7.79 -4.30
C LEU A 187 20.37 -6.46 -4.24
N ALA A 188 20.20 -5.58 -5.24
CA ALA A 188 20.77 -4.23 -5.20
C ALA A 188 20.14 -3.39 -4.08
N TYR A 189 18.83 -3.52 -3.87
CA TYR A 189 18.12 -2.84 -2.81
C TYR A 189 18.56 -3.30 -1.41
N LYS A 190 18.70 -4.61 -1.18
CA LYS A 190 19.20 -5.19 0.08
C LYS A 190 20.58 -4.68 0.49
N ARG A 191 21.44 -4.34 -0.49
CA ARG A 191 22.78 -3.80 -0.25
C ARG A 191 22.76 -2.34 0.22
N LYS A 192 21.71 -1.59 -0.14
CA LYS A 192 21.57 -0.17 0.19
C LYS A 192 20.73 0.06 1.44
N VAL A 193 19.70 -0.76 1.65
CA VAL A 193 18.70 -0.55 2.69
C VAL A 193 18.58 -1.78 3.58
N ARG A 194 18.69 -1.56 4.88
CA ARG A 194 18.59 -2.61 5.90
C ARG A 194 17.13 -3.06 6.07
N ARG A 195 16.93 -4.25 6.64
CA ARG A 195 15.59 -4.84 6.83
C ARG A 195 14.77 -4.03 7.84
N TRP A 196 15.43 -3.74 8.95
CA TRP A 196 15.09 -2.75 9.96
C TRP A 196 16.18 -1.65 9.91
N ILE A 197 15.96 -0.51 10.57
CA ILE A 197 16.96 0.58 10.68
C ILE A 197 18.35 0.08 11.08
#